data_AF-A0A087CGH3-F1
#
_entry.id   AF-A0A087CGH3-F1
#
_cell.length_a   1.000
_cell.length_b   1.000
_cell.length_c   1.000
_cell.angle_alpha   90.00
_cell.angle_beta   90.00
_cell.angle_gamma   90.00
#
_symmetry.space_group_name_H-M   'P 1'
#
loop_
_entity.id
_entity.type
_entity.pdbx_description
1 polymer ?
#
loop_
_entity_poly.entity_id
_entity_poly.type
_entity_poly.pdbx_seq_one_letter_code
_entity_poly.pdbx_strand_id
1 'polypeptide(L)'
;MSDTTPQPDTTGPRDTPAAQETDTTPEPAAGSAYIGKLRHEAAGYRSQLRDAQDANKALQAQVETLSTQITAGQQTIRARTLQRLAGEYLQDPAIIDKFIDPESIEIGDDLDVDEPALRGRLQDLVDDKPYLAPKRGVEITPPSGVRQRDPTPENPMAAFFNHRQS
;
A
#
# COMPACT_ATOMS: atom_id res chain seq x y z
N MET A 1 -90.90 53.02 -24.68
CA MET A 1 -92.20 52.35 -24.46
C MET A 1 -91.85 50.99 -23.85
N SER A 2 -91.99 50.68 -22.57
CA SER A 2 -92.70 51.28 -21.44
C SER A 2 -91.88 50.94 -20.17
N ASP A 3 -91.66 51.89 -19.28
CA ASP A 3 -92.25 51.91 -17.92
C ASP A 3 -92.69 50.56 -17.37
N THR A 4 -92.05 50.11 -16.28
CA THR A 4 -92.70 49.56 -15.08
C THR A 4 -91.65 49.38 -13.96
N THR A 5 -91.66 50.28 -13.00
CA THR A 5 -91.49 49.96 -11.56
C THR A 5 -92.74 50.57 -10.90
N PRO A 6 -93.41 49.92 -9.92
CA PRO A 6 -92.92 49.97 -8.53
C PRO A 6 -93.39 48.86 -7.53
N GLN A 7 -92.57 48.67 -6.46
CA GLN A 7 -92.95 48.49 -5.03
C GLN A 7 -93.71 47.22 -4.52
N PRO A 8 -93.81 46.97 -3.19
CA PRO A 8 -92.77 46.49 -2.27
C PRO A 8 -93.30 45.37 -1.31
N ASP A 9 -92.49 45.05 -0.29
CA ASP A 9 -92.86 44.42 0.99
C ASP A 9 -93.39 42.98 1.00
N THR A 10 -92.61 42.08 1.61
CA THR A 10 -93.04 41.44 2.86
C THR A 10 -91.84 40.87 3.62
N THR A 11 -91.61 41.45 4.79
CA THR A 11 -90.85 40.91 5.91
C THR A 11 -91.38 39.53 6.29
N GLY A 12 -90.50 38.52 6.32
CA GLY A 12 -90.76 37.20 6.89
C GLY A 12 -89.48 36.68 7.54
N PRO A 13 -89.55 36.04 8.72
CA PRO A 13 -88.39 35.73 9.53
C PRO A 13 -87.47 34.77 8.78
N ARG A 14 -86.19 35.14 8.65
CA ARG A 14 -85.16 34.24 8.14
C ARG A 14 -84.83 33.24 9.24
N ASP A 15 -85.64 32.19 9.32
CA ASP A 15 -85.26 30.96 10.00
C ASP A 15 -83.93 30.52 9.39
N THR A 16 -82.88 30.67 10.18
CA THR A 16 -81.55 30.19 9.84
C THR A 16 -81.63 28.67 10.00
N PRO A 17 -81.53 27.86 8.94
CA PRO A 17 -81.34 26.44 9.14
C PRO A 17 -79.99 26.29 9.82
N ALA A 18 -80.03 25.68 11.01
CA ALA A 18 -78.89 25.33 11.82
C ALA A 18 -77.72 24.90 10.93
N ALA A 19 -76.55 25.51 11.17
CA ALA A 19 -75.29 24.94 10.73
C ALA A 19 -75.29 23.48 11.19
N GLN A 20 -75.42 22.56 10.24
CA GLN A 20 -74.96 21.20 10.45
C GLN A 20 -73.45 21.31 10.60
N GLU A 21 -73.01 21.52 11.83
CA GLU A 21 -71.69 21.07 12.26
C GLU A 21 -71.67 19.57 12.02
N THR A 22 -71.30 19.17 10.81
CA THR A 22 -70.69 17.87 10.62
C THR A 22 -69.38 17.96 11.38
N ASP A 23 -69.46 17.64 12.67
CA ASP A 23 -68.37 17.16 13.49
C ASP A 23 -67.86 15.87 12.84
N THR A 24 -67.16 16.03 11.72
CA THR A 24 -66.24 15.03 11.20
C THR A 24 -64.91 15.31 11.88
N THR A 25 -64.86 15.17 13.20
CA THR A 25 -63.60 14.85 13.87
C THR A 25 -63.18 13.48 13.31
N PRO A 26 -62.13 13.38 12.47
CA PRO A 26 -61.71 12.09 11.97
C PRO A 26 -61.22 11.26 13.15
N GLU A 27 -61.77 10.06 13.25
CA GLU A 27 -61.47 9.05 14.25
C GLU A 27 -59.96 8.95 14.56
N PRO A 28 -59.51 9.21 15.81
CA PRO A 28 -58.08 9.21 16.17
C PRO A 28 -57.40 7.83 16.03
N ALA A 29 -58.19 6.77 15.84
CA ALA A 29 -57.71 5.40 15.68
C ALA A 29 -57.00 5.16 14.32
N ALA A 30 -57.49 5.74 13.22
CA ALA A 30 -56.88 5.55 11.90
C ALA A 30 -55.54 6.29 11.76
N GLY A 31 -55.44 7.51 12.31
CA GLY A 31 -54.21 8.30 12.31
C GLY A 31 -53.11 7.67 13.18
N SER A 32 -53.47 7.14 14.36
CA SER A 32 -52.51 6.50 15.26
C SER A 32 -51.92 5.20 14.69
N ALA A 33 -52.72 4.39 13.99
CA ALA A 33 -52.24 3.18 13.31
C ALA A 33 -51.26 3.50 12.17
N TYR A 34 -51.53 4.55 11.38
CA TYR A 34 -50.63 5.01 10.32
C TYR A 34 -49.30 5.57 10.87
N ILE A 35 -49.36 6.37 11.95
CA ILE A 35 -48.17 6.86 12.65
C ILE A 35 -47.35 5.70 13.22
N GLY A 36 -48.00 4.65 13.74
CA GLY A 36 -47.34 3.44 14.21
C GLY A 36 -46.54 2.73 13.11
N LYS A 37 -47.13 2.56 11.92
CA LYS A 37 -46.45 1.98 10.75
C LYS A 37 -45.25 2.81 10.32
N LEU A 38 -45.39 4.12 10.19
CA LEU A 38 -44.30 5.03 9.84
C LEU A 38 -43.15 4.97 10.86
N ARG A 39 -43.45 4.87 12.16
CA ARG A 39 -42.42 4.72 13.20
C ARG A 39 -41.67 3.39 13.08
N HIS A 40 -42.37 2.31 12.78
CA HIS A 40 -41.76 1.00 12.58
C HIS A 40 -40.86 0.97 11.34
N GLU A 41 -41.32 1.52 10.22
CA GLU A 41 -40.52 1.66 9.00
C GLU A 41 -39.30 2.57 9.23
N ALA A 42 -39.47 3.71 9.90
CA ALA A 42 -38.37 4.60 10.25
C ALA A 42 -37.34 3.92 11.19
N ALA A 43 -37.79 3.07 12.12
CA ALA A 43 -36.89 2.27 12.95
C ALA A 43 -36.11 1.23 12.11
N GLY A 44 -36.79 0.58 11.16
CA GLY A 44 -36.17 -0.33 10.19
C GLY A 44 -35.08 0.36 9.36
N TYR A 45 -35.38 1.53 8.77
CA TYR A 45 -34.39 2.30 8.01
C TYR A 45 -33.21 2.77 8.86
N ARG A 46 -33.46 3.18 10.12
CA ARG A 46 -32.38 3.56 11.04
C ARG A 46 -31.47 2.37 11.37
N SER A 47 -32.04 1.17 11.53
CA SER A 47 -31.25 -0.04 11.74
C SER A 47 -30.38 -0.34 10.52
N GLN A 48 -30.98 -0.37 9.33
CA GLN A 48 -30.26 -0.63 8.08
C GLN A 48 -29.14 0.40 7.84
N LEU A 49 -29.40 1.68 8.14
CA LEU A 49 -28.39 2.73 8.01
C LEU A 49 -27.22 2.49 8.98
N ARG A 50 -27.50 2.08 10.22
CA ARG A 50 -26.45 1.74 11.19
C ARG A 50 -25.63 0.54 10.70
N ASP A 51 -26.29 -0.52 10.25
CA ASP A 51 -25.61 -1.72 9.75
C ASP A 51 -24.72 -1.39 8.55
N ALA A 52 -25.20 -0.57 7.62
CA ALA A 52 -24.43 -0.10 6.46
C ALA A 52 -23.26 0.82 6.87
N GLN A 53 -23.42 1.66 7.89
CA GLN A 53 -22.34 2.48 8.42
C GLN A 53 -21.25 1.63 9.08
N ASP A 54 -21.64 0.62 9.85
CA ASP A 54 -20.69 -0.27 10.52
C ASP A 54 -19.95 -1.16 9.51
N ALA A 55 -20.64 -1.64 8.47
CA ALA A 55 -20.01 -2.34 7.35
C ALA A 55 -19.01 -1.45 6.59
N ASN A 56 -19.36 -0.20 6.31
CA ASN A 56 -18.44 0.74 5.65
C ASN A 56 -17.20 1.02 6.50
N LYS A 57 -17.35 1.21 7.82
CA LYS A 57 -16.20 1.38 8.72
C LYS A 57 -15.30 0.15 8.73
N ALA A 58 -15.88 -1.05 8.74
CA ALA A 58 -15.10 -2.29 8.68
C ALA A 58 -14.32 -2.41 7.36
N LEU A 59 -14.96 -2.08 6.23
CA LEU A 59 -14.30 -2.07 4.92
C LEU A 59 -13.18 -1.01 4.86
N GLN A 60 -13.41 0.19 5.39
CA GLN A 60 -12.38 1.23 5.46
C GLN A 60 -11.16 0.77 6.27
N ALA A 61 -11.38 0.18 7.44
CA ALA A 61 -10.30 -0.37 8.26
C ALA A 61 -9.53 -1.49 7.52
N GLN A 62 -10.23 -2.32 6.75
CA GLN A 62 -9.60 -3.36 5.94
C GLN A 62 -8.76 -2.78 4.80
N VAL A 63 -9.27 -1.76 4.10
CA VAL A 63 -8.54 -1.07 3.04
C VAL A 63 -7.29 -0.39 3.61
N GLU A 64 -7.38 0.27 4.76
CA GLU A 64 -6.22 0.87 5.44
C GLU A 64 -5.18 -0.20 5.80
N THR A 65 -5.63 -1.32 6.38
CA THR A 65 -4.75 -2.44 6.73
C THR A 65 -4.06 -3.04 5.50
N LEU A 66 -4.78 -3.23 4.39
CA LEU A 66 -4.19 -3.73 3.16
C LEU A 66 -3.22 -2.72 2.55
N SER A 67 -3.57 -1.43 2.54
CA SER A 67 -2.71 -0.37 2.01
C SER A 67 -1.38 -0.30 2.77
N THR A 68 -1.40 -0.40 4.10
CA THR A 68 -0.18 -0.38 4.93
C THR A 68 0.68 -1.62 4.69
N GLN A 69 0.07 -2.79 4.52
CA GLN A 69 0.79 -4.02 4.17
C GLN A 69 1.44 -3.94 2.79
N ILE A 70 0.73 -3.41 1.79
CA ILE A 70 1.27 -3.21 0.43
C ILE A 70 2.47 -2.28 0.47
N THR A 71 2.35 -1.12 1.12
CA THR A 71 3.46 -0.16 1.23
C THR A 71 4.67 -0.77 1.95
N ALA A 72 4.46 -1.50 3.05
CA ALA A 72 5.55 -2.18 3.77
C ALA A 72 6.21 -3.28 2.91
N GLY A 73 5.40 -4.03 2.15
CA GLY A 73 5.89 -5.03 1.20
C GLY A 73 6.75 -4.40 0.10
N GLN A 74 6.27 -3.31 -0.50
CA GLN A 74 6.98 -2.54 -1.51
C GLN A 74 8.32 -2.00 -1.00
N GLN A 75 8.36 -1.43 0.21
CA GLN A 75 9.61 -0.99 0.83
C GLN A 75 10.59 -2.16 1.03
N THR A 76 10.09 -3.31 1.45
CA THR A 76 10.91 -4.52 1.63
C THR A 76 11.50 -5.00 0.31
N ILE A 77 10.69 -5.00 -0.76
CA ILE A 77 11.13 -5.39 -2.10
C ILE A 77 12.23 -4.44 -2.60
N ARG A 78 12.00 -3.12 -2.52
CA ARG A 78 13.00 -2.10 -2.88
C ARG A 78 14.33 -2.33 -2.16
N ALA A 79 14.28 -2.44 -0.83
CA ALA A 79 15.48 -2.61 -0.01
C ALA A 79 16.22 -3.90 -0.35
N ARG A 80 15.50 -5.03 -0.52
CA ARG A 80 16.12 -6.32 -0.87
C ARG A 80 16.74 -6.31 -2.26
N THR A 81 16.04 -5.77 -3.26
CA THR A 81 16.55 -5.70 -4.63
C THR A 81 17.76 -4.77 -4.71
N LEU A 82 17.70 -3.62 -4.03
CA LEU A 82 18.81 -2.69 -3.94
C LEU A 82 20.04 -3.32 -3.28
N GLN A 83 19.87 -3.97 -2.13
CA GLN A 83 20.96 -4.66 -1.42
C GLN A 83 21.55 -5.80 -2.24
N ARG A 84 20.69 -6.60 -2.90
CA ARG A 84 21.14 -7.70 -3.77
C ARG A 84 22.02 -7.18 -4.91
N LEU A 85 21.55 -6.17 -5.64
CA LEU A 85 22.31 -5.60 -6.75
C LEU A 85 23.54 -4.85 -6.26
N ALA A 86 23.46 -4.12 -5.14
CA ALA A 86 24.63 -3.48 -4.54
C ALA A 86 25.76 -4.48 -4.23
N GLY A 87 25.43 -5.72 -3.88
CA GLY A 87 26.40 -6.83 -3.73
C GLY A 87 27.22 -7.15 -4.98
N GLU A 88 26.69 -6.85 -6.16
CA GLU A 88 27.37 -7.09 -7.44
C GLU A 88 28.28 -5.92 -7.84
N TYR A 89 27.95 -4.70 -7.43
CA TYR A 89 28.60 -3.46 -7.88
C TYR A 89 29.46 -2.76 -6.84
N LEU A 90 29.23 -2.99 -5.54
CA LEU A 90 29.90 -2.30 -4.44
C LEU A 90 30.78 -3.25 -3.61
N GLN A 91 31.87 -2.71 -3.06
CA GLN A 91 32.71 -3.42 -2.09
C GLN A 91 31.97 -3.66 -0.76
N ASP A 92 31.18 -2.68 -0.33
CA ASP A 92 30.32 -2.76 0.85
C ASP A 92 28.88 -2.45 0.41
N PRO A 93 27.97 -3.44 0.40
CA PRO A 93 26.57 -3.19 0.03
C PRO A 93 25.82 -2.38 1.08
N ALA A 94 26.25 -2.38 2.35
CA ALA A 94 25.54 -1.72 3.44
C ALA A 94 25.57 -0.19 3.36
N ILE A 95 26.46 0.39 2.55
CA ILE A 95 26.53 1.83 2.32
C ILE A 95 25.57 2.32 1.23
N ILE A 96 24.87 1.43 0.51
CA ILE A 96 24.04 1.83 -0.63
C ILE A 96 22.95 2.83 -0.26
N ASP A 97 22.37 2.69 0.94
CA ASP A 97 21.30 3.56 1.45
C ASP A 97 21.78 5.02 1.66
N LYS A 98 23.10 5.26 1.66
CA LYS A 98 23.69 6.62 1.71
C LYS A 98 23.75 7.29 0.34
N PHE A 99 23.59 6.52 -0.74
CA PHE A 99 23.82 6.99 -2.11
C PHE A 99 22.59 6.86 -3.00
N ILE A 100 21.75 5.86 -2.76
CA ILE A 100 20.50 5.64 -3.48
C ILE A 100 19.38 5.60 -2.46
N ASP A 101 18.43 6.52 -2.59
CA ASP A 101 17.19 6.48 -1.83
C ASP A 101 16.32 5.30 -2.33
N PRO A 102 16.00 4.31 -1.49
CA PRO A 102 15.14 3.20 -1.88
C PRO A 102 13.76 3.65 -2.37
N GLU A 103 13.24 4.80 -1.90
CA GLU A 103 11.93 5.31 -2.32
C GLU A 103 11.94 5.86 -3.76
N SER A 104 13.13 6.21 -4.28
CA SER A 104 13.32 6.62 -5.69
C SER A 104 13.28 5.45 -6.68
N ILE A 105 13.11 4.21 -6.20
CA ILE A 105 13.03 3.01 -7.03
C ILE A 105 11.56 2.76 -7.38
N GLU A 106 11.25 2.79 -8.67
CA GLU A 106 9.92 2.49 -9.18
C GLU A 106 9.62 1.00 -9.04
N ILE A 107 8.39 0.71 -8.60
CA ILE A 107 7.86 -0.65 -8.52
C ILE A 107 6.65 -0.67 -9.46
N GLY A 108 6.63 -1.62 -10.39
CA GLY A 108 5.49 -1.85 -11.27
C GLY A 108 4.28 -2.43 -10.53
N ASP A 109 3.15 -2.51 -11.23
CA ASP A 109 1.90 -3.04 -10.67
C ASP A 109 2.03 -4.50 -10.20
N ASP A 110 2.96 -5.25 -10.80
CA ASP A 110 3.26 -6.65 -10.47
C ASP A 110 4.23 -6.80 -9.29
N LEU A 111 4.52 -5.73 -8.56
CA LEU A 111 5.53 -5.67 -7.49
C LEU A 111 6.96 -5.94 -7.97
N ASP A 112 7.21 -5.79 -9.28
CA ASP A 112 8.54 -5.93 -9.86
C ASP A 112 9.30 -4.60 -9.86
N VAL A 113 10.62 -4.68 -9.71
CA VAL A 113 11.51 -3.53 -9.71
C VAL A 113 12.18 -3.44 -11.07
N ASP A 114 12.31 -2.23 -11.64
CA ASP A 114 13.10 -2.01 -12.85
C ASP A 114 14.60 -2.23 -12.55
N GLU A 115 15.03 -3.48 -12.53
CA GLU A 115 16.41 -3.87 -12.31
C GLU A 115 17.37 -3.28 -13.36
N PRO A 116 17.04 -3.25 -14.67
CA PRO A 116 17.89 -2.60 -15.66
C PRO A 116 18.17 -1.13 -15.32
N ALA A 117 17.16 -0.35 -14.98
CA ALA A 117 17.33 1.05 -14.59
C ALA A 117 18.17 1.17 -13.31
N LEU A 118 17.92 0.32 -12.31
CA LEU A 118 18.66 0.32 -11.06
C LEU A 118 20.14 -0.07 -11.24
N ARG A 119 20.43 -1.03 -12.12
CA ARG A 119 21.81 -1.40 -12.49
C ARG A 119 22.53 -0.26 -13.18
N GLY A 120 21.86 0.48 -14.06
CA GLY A 120 22.40 1.70 -14.67
C GLY A 120 22.82 2.71 -13.60
N ARG A 121 21.94 3.00 -12.65
CA ARG A 121 22.23 3.92 -11.53
C ARG A 121 23.39 3.45 -10.64
N LEU A 122 23.49 2.15 -10.39
CA LEU A 122 24.61 1.57 -9.63
C LEU A 122 25.93 1.65 -10.40
N GLN A 123 25.90 1.45 -11.71
CA GLN A 123 27.07 1.61 -12.56
C GLN A 123 27.53 3.07 -12.58
N ASP A 124 26.62 4.01 -12.80
CA ASP A 124 26.92 5.45 -12.76
C ASP A 124 27.52 5.87 -11.40
N LEU A 125 26.97 5.32 -10.30
CA LEU A 125 27.50 5.56 -8.96
C LEU A 125 28.94 5.07 -8.80
N VAL A 126 29.25 3.89 -9.34
CA VAL A 126 30.61 3.32 -9.30
C VAL A 126 31.56 4.11 -10.19
N ASP A 127 31.11 4.56 -11.35
CA ASP A 127 31.90 5.36 -12.27
C ASP A 127 32.24 6.73 -11.65
N ASP A 128 31.28 7.37 -10.97
CA ASP A 128 31.49 8.61 -10.22
C ASP A 128 32.34 8.42 -8.97
N LYS A 129 32.22 7.26 -8.31
CA LYS A 129 32.91 6.94 -7.05
C LYS A 129 33.63 5.60 -7.15
N PRO A 130 34.76 5.53 -7.89
CA PRO A 130 35.46 4.27 -8.15
C PRO A 130 35.96 3.57 -6.89
N TYR A 131 36.16 4.31 -5.80
CA TYR A 131 36.57 3.77 -4.51
C TYR A 131 35.50 2.91 -3.83
N LEU A 132 34.25 2.96 -4.32
CA LEU A 132 33.16 2.10 -3.86
C LEU A 132 33.14 0.74 -4.56
N ALA A 133 33.78 0.62 -5.73
CA ALA A 133 33.81 -0.63 -6.48
C ALA A 133 34.54 -1.73 -5.70
N PRO A 134 34.19 -3.01 -5.91
CA PRO A 134 34.96 -4.13 -5.42
C PRO A 134 36.42 -3.95 -5.86
N LYS A 135 37.33 -3.98 -4.90
CA LYS A 135 38.76 -4.09 -5.20
C LYS A 135 38.95 -5.44 -5.87
N ARG A 136 38.89 -5.47 -7.21
CA ARG A 136 39.37 -6.62 -7.97
C ARG A 136 40.82 -6.75 -7.58
N GLY A 137 41.11 -7.73 -6.72
CA GLY A 137 42.47 -8.08 -6.40
C GLY A 137 43.17 -8.23 -7.73
N VAL A 138 44.19 -7.39 -7.96
CA VAL A 138 45.18 -7.75 -8.97
C VAL A 138 45.69 -9.09 -8.47
N GLU A 139 45.27 -10.17 -9.13
CA GLU A 139 45.88 -11.47 -8.97
C GLU A 139 47.30 -11.29 -9.50
N ILE A 140 48.17 -10.78 -8.64
CA ILE A 140 49.60 -10.81 -8.87
C ILE A 140 49.90 -12.30 -8.80
N THR A 141 49.85 -12.97 -9.94
CA THR A 141 50.45 -14.29 -10.08
C THR A 141 51.88 -14.10 -9.60
N PRO A 142 52.28 -14.69 -8.44
CA PRO A 142 53.66 -14.58 -8.02
C PRO A 142 54.48 -15.13 -9.18
N PRO A 143 55.57 -14.44 -9.62
CA PRO A 143 56.41 -14.99 -10.66
C PRO A 143 56.77 -16.40 -10.22
N SER A 144 56.43 -17.38 -11.05
CA SER A 144 56.73 -18.79 -10.81
C SER A 144 58.26 -18.93 -10.83
N GLY A 145 58.87 -18.56 -9.71
CA GLY A 145 60.27 -18.74 -9.42
C GLY A 145 60.46 -20.22 -9.18
N VAL A 146 60.59 -20.96 -10.28
CA VAL A 146 61.28 -22.25 -10.26
C VAL A 146 62.66 -21.91 -9.72
N ARG A 147 62.86 -22.12 -8.41
CA ARG A 147 64.20 -22.16 -7.85
C ARG A 147 64.85 -23.34 -8.54
N GLN A 148 65.62 -23.06 -9.60
CA GLN A 148 66.63 -23.98 -10.10
C GLN A 148 67.48 -24.33 -8.88
N ARG A 149 67.21 -25.51 -8.33
CA ARG A 149 68.02 -26.10 -7.28
C ARG A 149 69.31 -26.48 -8.01
N ASP A 150 70.34 -25.67 -7.83
CA ASP A 150 71.70 -26.09 -8.20
C ASP A 150 71.93 -27.48 -7.60
N PRO A 151 72.35 -28.48 -8.40
CA PRO A 151 72.80 -29.74 -7.84
C PRO A 151 74.05 -29.44 -7.01
N THR A 152 73.93 -29.59 -5.69
CA THR A 152 75.06 -29.65 -4.77
C THR A 152 76.17 -30.52 -5.35
N PRO A 153 77.42 -30.06 -5.43
CA PRO A 153 78.53 -30.95 -5.75
C PRO A 153 78.62 -32.00 -4.65
N GLU A 154 78.50 -33.26 -5.06
CA GLU A 154 78.70 -34.43 -4.22
C GLU A 154 80.03 -34.30 -3.48
N ASN A 155 79.94 -34.37 -2.16
CA ASN A 155 81.09 -34.46 -1.28
C ASN A 155 81.78 -35.82 -1.52
N PRO A 156 83.02 -35.89 -2.06
CA PRO A 156 83.65 -37.16 -2.43
C PRO A 156 84.16 -37.98 -1.23
N MET A 157 83.84 -37.59 0.00
CA MET A 157 84.42 -38.13 1.24
C MET A 157 83.47 -39.04 2.05
N ALA A 158 82.41 -39.58 1.44
CA ALA A 158 81.47 -40.50 2.11
C ALA A 158 81.69 -42.00 1.76
N ALA A 159 82.78 -42.37 1.10
CA ALA A 159 83.03 -43.72 0.60
C ALA A 159 84.10 -44.52 1.38
N PHE A 160 84.19 -44.38 2.72
CA PHE A 160 85.24 -45.08 3.49
C PHE A 160 84.85 -45.82 4.77
N PHE A 161 83.56 -46.06 5.05
CA PHE A 161 83.20 -46.91 6.19
C PHE A 161 82.04 -47.85 5.87
N ASN A 162 82.36 -48.99 5.27
CA ASN A 162 81.62 -50.24 5.44
C ASN A 162 82.48 -51.43 5.04
N HIS A 163 83.41 -51.83 5.91
CA HIS A 163 84.05 -53.15 5.89
C HIS A 163 84.66 -53.49 7.26
N ARG A 164 83.86 -54.19 8.09
CA ARG A 164 84.22 -55.15 9.15
C ARG A 164 83.14 -55.08 10.23
N GLN A 165 82.32 -56.11 10.34
CA GLN A 165 82.41 -57.04 11.47
C GLN A 165 81.92 -58.41 11.01
N SER A 166 82.75 -59.40 11.28
CA SER A 166 82.42 -60.82 11.39
C SER A 166 82.08 -61.10 12.84
#